data_AF-A0A8E5HI12-F1
#
_entry.id   AF-A0A8E5HI12-F1
#
_cell.length_a   1.000
_cell.length_b   1.000
_cell.length_c   1.000
_cell.angle_alpha   90.00
_cell.angle_beta   90.00
_cell.angle_gamma   90.00
#
_symmetry.space_group_name_H-M   'P 1'
#
loop_
_entity.id
_entity.type
_entity.pdbx_description
1 polymer ?
#
loop_
_entity_poly.entity_id
_entity_poly.type
_entity_poly.pdbx_seq_one_letter_code
_entity_poly.pdbx_strand_id
1 'polypeptide(L)'
;MAALSLALAAPTRRGFDLNINNLLRLATNSFADKQIGEAFHNDVLVGSRPAPPRGASPSPLFVTINEYAKRLQNFITKGQDETAANTILKLANSSNDPNYPIDTGYLDSFLERVVAKVDGR
;
A
#
# COMPACT_ATOMS: atom_id res chain seq x y z
N MET A 1 24.63 -45.42 9.67
CA MET A 1 24.01 -44.47 8.72
C MET A 1 22.98 -43.66 9.48
N ALA A 2 23.25 -42.40 9.76
CA ALA A 2 22.29 -41.50 10.42
C ALA A 2 21.78 -40.51 9.37
N ALA A 3 20.47 -40.56 9.12
CA ALA A 3 19.81 -39.68 8.16
C ALA A 3 19.81 -38.24 8.70
N LEU A 4 20.46 -37.35 7.96
CA LEU A 4 20.45 -35.92 8.19
C LEU A 4 19.02 -35.41 7.91
N SER A 5 18.25 -35.10 8.95
CA SER A 5 16.97 -34.39 8.79
C SER A 5 17.27 -32.96 8.37
N LEU A 6 17.26 -32.71 7.05
CA LEU A 6 17.22 -31.37 6.48
C LEU A 6 15.87 -30.76 6.86
N ALA A 7 15.85 -29.97 7.95
CA ALA A 7 14.74 -29.09 8.23
C ALA A 7 14.67 -28.07 7.08
N LEU A 8 13.74 -28.29 6.15
CA LEU A 8 13.35 -27.33 5.14
C LEU A 8 12.73 -26.15 5.90
N ALA A 9 13.55 -25.15 6.25
CA ALA A 9 13.03 -23.86 6.64
C ALA A 9 12.30 -23.31 5.42
N ALA A 10 10.97 -23.51 5.36
CA ALA A 10 10.14 -22.87 4.37
C ALA A 10 10.47 -21.38 4.39
N PRO A 11 10.73 -20.73 3.24
CA PRO A 11 10.97 -19.31 3.23
C PRO A 11 9.74 -18.66 3.86
N THR A 12 9.90 -18.10 5.05
CA THR A 12 8.93 -17.17 5.62
C THR A 12 8.74 -16.12 4.54
N ARG A 13 7.64 -16.21 3.78
CA ARG A 13 7.15 -15.07 3.00
C ARG A 13 7.25 -13.91 3.97
N ARG A 14 8.05 -12.88 3.64
CA ARG A 14 8.06 -11.63 4.40
C ARG A 14 6.63 -11.12 4.33
N GLY A 15 5.82 -11.54 5.30
CA GLY A 15 4.44 -11.14 5.43
C GLY A 15 4.48 -9.63 5.57
N PHE A 16 3.54 -8.96 4.91
CA PHE A 16 3.27 -7.58 5.23
C PHE A 16 3.08 -7.48 6.75
N ASP A 17 3.74 -6.51 7.37
CA ASP A 17 3.43 -6.10 8.73
C ASP A 17 1.91 -5.85 8.83
N LEU A 18 1.28 -6.23 9.95
CA LEU A 18 -0.15 -6.02 10.19
C LEU A 18 -0.56 -4.56 9.94
N ASN A 19 0.28 -3.60 10.34
CA ASN A 19 0.03 -2.18 10.07
C ASN A 19 0.01 -1.86 8.57
N ILE A 20 0.94 -2.45 7.80
CA ILE A 20 0.99 -2.23 6.35
C ILE A 20 -0.19 -2.91 5.65
N ASN A 21 -0.62 -4.09 6.12
CA ASN A 21 -1.83 -4.75 5.60
C ASN A 21 -3.08 -3.92 5.84
N ASN A 22 -3.27 -3.43 7.06
CA ASN A 22 -4.43 -2.62 7.42
C ASN A 22 -4.42 -1.31 6.62
N LEU A 23 -3.26 -0.64 6.54
CA LEU A 23 -3.08 0.54 5.68
C LEU A 23 -3.46 0.26 4.23
N LEU A 24 -2.98 -0.85 3.65
CA LEU A 24 -3.29 -1.21 2.28
C LEU A 24 -4.80 -1.43 2.09
N ARG A 25 -5.48 -2.08 3.04
CA ARG A 25 -6.94 -2.27 3.02
C ARG A 25 -7.68 -0.95 3.10
N LEU A 26 -7.31 -0.07 4.03
CA LEU A 26 -7.88 1.26 4.16
C LEU A 26 -7.68 2.10 2.90
N ALA A 27 -6.47 2.12 2.35
CA ALA A 27 -6.15 2.82 1.11
C ALA A 27 -6.94 2.25 -0.07
N THR A 28 -7.05 0.93 -0.21
CA THR A 28 -7.91 0.29 -1.22
C THR A 28 -9.37 0.72 -1.09
N ASN A 29 -9.89 0.78 0.14
CA ASN A 29 -11.29 1.14 0.40
C ASN A 29 -11.56 2.66 0.27
N SER A 30 -10.52 3.48 0.22
CA SER A 30 -10.67 4.94 0.05
C SER A 30 -11.11 5.34 -1.37
N PHE A 31 -10.88 4.49 -2.37
CA PHE A 31 -11.36 4.74 -3.73
C PHE A 31 -12.87 4.57 -3.82
N ALA A 32 -13.55 5.50 -4.49
CA ALA A 32 -14.99 5.40 -4.73
C ALA A 32 -15.34 4.27 -5.73
N ASP A 33 -14.51 4.11 -6.76
CA ASP A 33 -14.63 3.01 -7.73
C ASP A 33 -13.88 1.77 -7.22
N LYS A 34 -14.65 0.69 -7.01
CA LYS A 34 -14.13 -0.60 -6.55
C LYS A 34 -13.08 -1.18 -7.50
N GLN A 35 -13.25 -1.04 -8.82
CA GLN A 35 -12.29 -1.54 -9.80
C GLN A 35 -10.95 -0.81 -9.70
N ILE A 36 -10.98 0.51 -9.43
CA ILE A 36 -9.76 1.29 -9.21
C ILE A 36 -9.06 0.83 -7.93
N GLY A 37 -9.81 0.64 -6.84
CA GLY A 37 -9.27 0.13 -5.57
C GLY A 37 -8.64 -1.26 -5.71
N GLU A 38 -9.30 -2.18 -6.43
CA GLU A 38 -8.77 -3.53 -6.71
C GLU A 38 -7.52 -3.49 -7.59
N ALA A 39 -7.51 -2.67 -8.63
CA ALA A 39 -6.34 -2.49 -9.49
C ALA A 39 -5.15 -1.94 -8.68
N PHE A 40 -5.37 -0.91 -7.86
CA PHE A 40 -4.36 -0.38 -6.94
C PHE A 40 -3.83 -1.48 -5.99
N HIS A 41 -4.72 -2.27 -5.39
CA HIS A 41 -4.31 -3.36 -4.49
C HIS A 41 -3.39 -4.37 -5.20
N ASN A 42 -3.79 -4.78 -6.40
CA ASN A 42 -3.02 -5.73 -7.21
C ASN A 42 -1.66 -5.16 -7.63
N ASP A 43 -1.61 -3.89 -8.02
CA ASP A 43 -0.36 -3.21 -8.39
C ASP A 43 0.62 -3.19 -7.20
N VAL A 44 0.13 -2.92 -5.98
CA VAL A 44 0.96 -2.99 -4.77
C VAL A 44 1.47 -4.41 -4.52
N LEU A 45 0.60 -5.42 -4.63
CA LEU A 45 0.98 -6.81 -4.42
C LEU A 45 1.98 -7.31 -5.46
N VAL A 46 1.89 -6.85 -6.71
CA VAL A 46 2.83 -7.21 -7.78
C VAL A 46 4.14 -6.45 -7.60
N GLY A 47 4.07 -5.14 -7.39
CA GLY A 47 5.24 -4.26 -7.24
C GLY A 47 6.08 -4.59 -6.00
N SER A 48 5.49 -5.19 -4.97
CA SER A 48 6.20 -5.64 -3.76
C SER A 48 6.90 -6.99 -3.92
N ARG A 49 6.75 -7.68 -5.07
CA ARG A 49 7.40 -8.98 -5.30
C ARG A 49 8.88 -8.80 -5.64
N PRO A 50 9.75 -9.75 -5.27
CA PRO A 50 11.14 -9.76 -5.73
C PRO A 50 11.21 -9.86 -7.26
N ALA A 51 12.02 -9.02 -7.89
CA ALA A 51 12.30 -9.12 -9.32
C ALA A 51 13.47 -10.11 -9.57
N PRO A 52 13.33 -11.10 -10.48
CA PRO A 52 14.44 -11.94 -10.90
C PRO A 52 15.53 -11.14 -11.63
N PRO A 53 16.83 -11.49 -11.53
CA PRO A 53 17.37 -12.70 -10.91
C PRO A 53 17.83 -12.52 -9.45
N ARG A 54 18.00 -11.30 -8.91
CA ARG A 54 18.45 -11.05 -7.51
C ARG A 54 18.02 -9.67 -6.95
N GLY A 55 16.91 -9.10 -7.41
CA GLY A 55 16.47 -7.79 -6.93
C GLY A 55 15.96 -7.84 -5.49
N ALA A 56 16.43 -6.92 -4.63
CA ALA A 56 15.74 -6.64 -3.38
C ALA A 56 14.31 -6.18 -3.71
N SER A 57 13.31 -6.79 -3.09
CA SER A 57 11.93 -6.30 -3.20
C SER A 57 11.84 -4.90 -2.60
N PRO A 58 11.21 -3.94 -3.28
CA PRO A 58 10.86 -2.69 -2.62
C PRO A 58 9.97 -2.99 -1.41
N SER A 59 10.13 -2.21 -0.34
CA SER A 59 9.28 -2.32 0.84
C SER A 59 7.81 -2.14 0.42
N PRO A 60 6.87 -2.97 0.90
CA PRO A 60 5.49 -2.81 0.49
C PRO A 60 4.91 -1.45 0.83
N LEU A 61 5.29 -0.85 1.96
CA LEU A 61 4.93 0.53 2.29
C LEU A 61 5.38 1.53 1.21
N PHE A 62 6.60 1.37 0.69
CA PHE A 62 7.10 2.21 -0.39
C PHE A 62 6.27 2.05 -1.66
N VAL A 63 5.90 0.81 -2.02
CA VAL A 63 5.06 0.55 -3.20
C VAL A 63 3.66 1.14 -2.99
N THR A 64 3.05 0.96 -1.81
CA THR A 64 1.75 1.53 -1.45
C THR A 64 1.73 3.05 -1.61
N ILE A 65 2.74 3.75 -1.09
CA ILE A 65 2.85 5.21 -1.21
C ILE A 65 2.92 5.62 -2.68
N ASN A 66 3.79 5.00 -3.47
CA ASN A 66 4.00 5.38 -4.87
C ASN A 66 2.76 5.12 -5.74
N GLU A 67 2.16 3.93 -5.63
CA GLU A 67 0.98 3.61 -6.42
C GLU A 67 -0.22 4.45 -6.00
N TYR A 68 -0.38 4.76 -4.71
CA TYR A 68 -1.48 5.61 -4.25
C TYR A 68 -1.32 7.05 -4.76
N ALA A 69 -0.12 7.63 -4.63
CA ALA A 69 0.20 8.95 -5.15
C ALA A 69 0.02 9.04 -6.68
N LYS A 70 0.44 8.01 -7.42
CA LYS A 70 0.26 7.92 -8.88
C LYS A 70 -1.23 7.92 -9.28
N ARG A 71 -2.09 7.23 -8.52
CA ARG A 71 -3.54 7.23 -8.77
C ARG A 71 -4.14 8.61 -8.52
N LEU A 72 -3.75 9.28 -7.44
CA LEU A 72 -4.17 10.66 -7.14
C LEU A 72 -3.71 11.65 -8.22
N GLN A 73 -2.43 11.60 -8.62
CA GLN A 73 -1.91 12.40 -9.72
C GLN A 73 -2.69 12.14 -11.02
N ASN A 74 -3.04 10.90 -11.33
CA ASN A 74 -3.84 10.57 -12.50
C ASN A 74 -5.28 11.11 -12.44
N PHE A 75 -5.86 11.29 -11.26
CA PHE A 75 -7.13 12.02 -11.13
C PHE A 75 -6.93 13.52 -11.36
N ILE A 76 -5.92 14.11 -10.74
CA ILE A 76 -5.60 15.55 -10.88
C ILE A 76 -5.30 15.91 -12.34
N THR A 77 -4.48 15.12 -13.05
CA THR A 77 -4.16 15.38 -14.46
C THR A 77 -5.35 15.27 -15.41
N LYS A 78 -6.44 14.61 -14.97
CA LYS A 78 -7.71 14.52 -15.69
C LYS A 78 -8.72 15.59 -15.28
N GLY A 79 -8.34 16.54 -14.42
CA GLY A 79 -9.24 17.56 -13.86
C GLY A 79 -10.26 16.99 -12.87
N GLN A 80 -9.93 15.87 -12.21
CA GLN A 80 -10.76 15.20 -11.21
C GLN A 80 -10.25 15.49 -9.79
N ASP A 81 -9.93 16.75 -9.51
CA ASP A 81 -9.36 17.21 -8.24
C ASP A 81 -10.26 16.86 -7.04
N GLU A 82 -11.58 17.00 -7.21
CA GLU A 82 -12.55 16.62 -6.18
C GLU A 82 -12.50 15.12 -5.87
N THR A 83 -12.37 14.26 -6.90
CA THR A 83 -12.21 12.82 -6.72
C THR A 83 -10.91 12.50 -5.96
N ALA A 84 -9.82 13.17 -6.29
CA ALA A 84 -8.54 13.00 -5.59
C ALA A 84 -8.64 13.43 -4.11
N ALA A 85 -9.21 14.62 -3.85
CA ALA A 85 -9.42 15.14 -2.51
C ALA A 85 -10.33 14.24 -1.67
N ASN A 86 -11.45 13.79 -2.23
CA ASN A 86 -12.38 12.88 -1.55
C ASN A 86 -11.73 11.53 -1.23
N THR A 87 -10.89 11.02 -2.12
CA THR A 87 -10.16 9.77 -1.91
C THR A 87 -9.19 9.88 -0.72
N ILE A 88 -8.38 10.95 -0.67
CA ILE A 88 -7.48 11.23 0.46
C ILE A 88 -8.25 11.45 1.76
N LEU A 89 -9.31 12.26 1.72
CA LEU A 89 -10.12 12.57 2.90
C LEU A 89 -10.77 11.32 3.48
N LYS A 90 -11.28 10.42 2.63
CA LYS A 90 -11.85 9.14 3.07
C LYS A 90 -10.81 8.28 3.76
N LEU A 91 -9.56 8.24 3.25
CA LEU A 91 -8.47 7.53 3.91
C LEU A 91 -8.11 8.18 5.25
N ALA A 92 -7.97 9.49 5.32
CA ALA A 92 -7.67 10.21 6.56
C ALA A 92 -8.70 9.96 7.67
N ASN A 93 -9.98 9.90 7.29
CA ASN A 93 -11.07 9.62 8.22
C ASN A 93 -11.20 8.14 8.62
N SER A 94 -10.35 7.26 8.07
CA SER A 94 -10.42 5.81 8.31
C SER A 94 -9.53 5.30 9.46
N SER A 95 -8.80 6.18 10.14
CA SER A 95 -7.89 5.83 11.27
C SER A 95 -8.59 5.04 12.39
N ASN A 96 -9.90 5.24 12.55
CA ASN A 96 -10.71 4.59 13.58
C ASN A 96 -11.54 3.40 13.05
N ASP A 97 -11.26 2.87 11.86
CA ASP A 97 -11.97 1.69 11.34
C ASP A 97 -11.68 0.45 12.22
N PRO A 98 -12.69 -0.14 12.89
CA PRO A 98 -12.48 -1.27 13.79
C PRO A 98 -12.07 -2.56 13.06
N ASN A 99 -12.33 -2.67 11.75
CA ASN A 99 -11.97 -3.85 10.97
C ASN A 99 -10.50 -3.83 10.55
N TYR A 100 -9.91 -2.65 10.44
CA TYR A 100 -8.54 -2.44 9.99
C TYR A 100 -7.83 -1.43 10.90
N PRO A 101 -7.65 -1.77 12.19
CA PRO A 101 -7.08 -0.83 13.16
C PRO A 101 -5.67 -0.41 12.73
N ILE A 102 -5.40 0.89 12.80
CA ILE A 102 -4.09 1.46 12.47
C ILE A 102 -3.77 2.60 13.45
N ASP A 103 -2.50 2.73 13.81
CA ASP A 103 -2.05 3.88 14.57
C ASP A 103 -2.25 5.18 13.76
N THR A 104 -2.83 6.21 14.39
CA THR A 104 -3.11 7.47 13.70
C THR A 104 -1.83 8.15 13.23
N GLY A 105 -0.76 8.13 14.04
CA GLY A 105 0.53 8.71 13.63
C GLY A 105 1.16 7.97 12.46
N TYR A 106 0.94 6.66 12.35
CA TYR A 106 1.36 5.88 11.18
C TYR A 106 0.58 6.25 9.92
N LEU A 107 -0.73 6.44 10.02
CA LEU A 107 -1.56 6.89 8.90
C LEU A 107 -1.18 8.32 8.46
N ASP A 108 -0.99 9.22 9.41
CA ASP A 108 -0.60 10.61 9.12
C ASP A 108 0.76 10.65 8.42
N SER A 109 1.75 9.91 8.92
CA SER A 109 3.06 9.77 8.27
C SER A 109 2.96 9.20 6.85
N PHE A 110 2.01 8.30 6.60
CA PHE A 110 1.75 7.79 5.25
C PHE A 110 1.17 8.89 4.35
N LEU A 111 0.16 9.62 4.82
CA LEU A 111 -0.51 10.68 4.07
C LEU A 111 0.46 11.82 3.72
N GLU A 112 1.31 12.24 4.65
CA GLU A 112 2.35 13.24 4.40
C GLU A 112 3.27 12.82 3.25
N ARG A 113 3.72 11.55 3.24
CA ARG A 113 4.59 11.01 2.18
C ARG A 113 3.88 10.90 0.84
N VAL A 114 2.58 10.58 0.84
CA VAL A 114 1.75 10.58 -0.36
C VAL A 114 1.63 12.00 -0.93
N VAL A 115 1.30 12.99 -0.09
CA VAL A 115 1.14 14.38 -0.52
C VAL A 115 2.46 14.93 -1.07
N ALA A 116 3.57 14.71 -0.36
CA ALA A 116 4.89 15.09 -0.86
C ALA A 116 5.17 14.49 -2.26
N LYS A 117 4.84 13.20 -2.45
CA LYS A 117 4.96 12.53 -3.74
C LYS A 117 4.07 13.16 -4.82
N VAL A 118 2.83 13.50 -4.49
CA VAL A 118 1.89 14.14 -5.41
C VAL A 118 2.44 15.49 -5.88
N ASP A 119 2.99 16.28 -4.95
CA ASP A 119 3.60 17.59 -5.19
C ASP A 119 4.96 17.55 -5.93
N GLY A 120 5.50 16.36 -6.20
CA GLY A 120 6.79 16.17 -6.87
C GLY A 120 8.01 16.34 -5.97
N ARG A 121 7.84 16.20 -4.65
CA ARG A 121 8.90 16.27 -3.63
C ARG A 121 9.38 14.88 -3.18
#